data_AF-A0A3C1EW59-F1
#
_entry.id   AF-A0A3C1EW59-F1
#
_cell.length_a   1.000
_cell.length_b   1.000
_cell.length_c   1.000
_cell.angle_alpha   90.00
_cell.angle_beta   90.00
_cell.angle_gamma   90.00
#
_symmetry.space_group_name_H-M   'P 1'
#
loop_
_entity.id
_entity.type
_entity.pdbx_description
1 polymer ?
#
loop_
_entity_poly.entity_id
_entity_poly.type
_entity_poly.pdbx_seq_one_letter_code
_entity_poly.pdbx_strand_id
1 'polypeptide(L)'
;MSNIPLKGWPSDVIKTIFGWLFNTIDEQEIVAFYIGRTNDITSAKKRCGCDEIFTLYETDNADNAIDVEDALIKIFSTHPKCDNDFEDDEDKVSDEYLNYVYVAVWY
;
A
#
# COMPACT_ATOMS: atom_id res chain seq x y z
N MET A 1 11.04 9.98 -11.58
CA MET A 1 9.88 9.19 -11.13
C MET A 1 10.40 7.83 -10.75
N SER A 2 10.22 7.42 -9.50
CA SER A 2 10.58 6.07 -9.05
C SER A 2 9.61 5.07 -9.69
N ASN A 3 10.14 3.99 -10.27
CA ASN A 3 9.31 2.93 -10.84
C ASN A 3 8.84 2.02 -9.70
N ILE A 4 7.57 2.16 -9.33
CA ILE A 4 6.88 1.19 -8.45
C ILE A 4 6.44 -0.05 -9.27
N PRO A 5 6.34 -1.25 -8.67
CA PRO A 5 6.65 -1.55 -7.28
C PRO A 5 8.16 -1.58 -6.99
N LEU A 6 8.54 -1.11 -5.79
CA LEU A 6 9.91 -1.22 -5.30
C LEU A 6 10.16 -2.61 -4.67
N LYS A 7 11.42 -3.03 -4.63
CA LYS A 7 11.89 -4.25 -3.97
C LYS A 7 13.11 -3.95 -3.12
N GLY A 8 13.42 -4.79 -2.14
CA GLY A 8 14.59 -4.62 -1.25
C GLY A 8 14.18 -4.49 0.21
N TRP A 9 15.08 -4.00 1.07
CA TRP A 9 14.81 -3.86 2.51
C TRP A 9 13.78 -2.75 2.79
N PRO A 10 12.85 -2.96 3.75
CA PRO A 10 11.87 -1.95 4.14
C PRO A 10 12.48 -0.56 4.41
N SER A 11 13.60 -0.50 5.15
CA SER A 11 14.29 0.74 5.50
C SER A 11 14.73 1.58 4.30
N ASP A 12 14.99 0.93 3.16
CA ASP A 12 15.52 1.58 1.96
C ASP A 12 14.39 2.08 1.05
N VAL A 13 13.22 1.42 1.08
CA VAL A 13 12.11 1.71 0.18
C VAL A 13 11.07 2.65 0.77
N ILE A 14 10.83 2.63 2.08
CA ILE A 14 9.74 3.38 2.73
C ILE A 14 9.78 4.87 2.39
N LYS A 15 10.96 5.51 2.46
CA LYS A 15 11.10 6.96 2.15
C LYS A 15 10.74 7.27 0.69
N THR A 16 11.10 6.37 -0.21
CA THR A 16 10.82 6.53 -1.65
C THR A 16 9.34 6.33 -1.94
N ILE A 17 8.72 5.32 -1.31
CA ILE A 17 7.28 5.06 -1.42
C ILE A 17 6.49 6.25 -0.87
N PHE A 18 6.85 6.74 0.32
CA PHE A 18 6.23 7.92 0.93
C PHE A 18 6.25 9.12 -0.02
N GLY A 19 7.41 9.46 -0.57
CA GLY A 19 7.53 10.61 -1.47
C GLY A 19 6.70 10.46 -2.76
N TRP A 20 6.63 9.24 -3.31
CA TRP A 20 5.77 8.97 -4.46
C TRP A 20 4.29 9.11 -4.10
N LEU A 21 3.87 8.46 -3.02
CA LEU A 21 2.48 8.40 -2.57
C LEU A 21 1.95 9.78 -2.19
N PHE A 22 2.75 10.57 -1.47
CA PHE A 22 2.43 11.95 -1.10
C PHE A 22 2.13 12.81 -2.33
N ASN A 23 3.02 12.78 -3.35
CA ASN A 23 2.79 13.53 -4.58
C ASN A 23 1.57 13.02 -5.35
N THR A 24 1.37 11.70 -5.44
CA THR A 24 0.21 11.12 -6.12
C THR A 24 -1.11 11.55 -5.47
N ILE A 25 -1.22 11.52 -4.14
CA ILE A 25 -2.44 11.88 -3.40
C ILE A 25 -2.77 13.37 -3.48
N ASP A 26 -1.73 14.22 -3.53
CA ASP A 26 -1.89 15.68 -3.56
C ASP A 26 -2.11 16.23 -4.98
N GLU A 27 -1.49 15.64 -6.01
CA GLU A 27 -1.58 16.13 -7.39
C GLU A 27 -2.81 15.61 -8.15
N GLN A 28 -3.37 14.47 -7.74
CA GLN A 28 -4.50 13.86 -8.41
C GLN A 28 -5.83 14.19 -7.72
N GLU A 29 -6.94 14.09 -8.46
CA GLU A 29 -8.32 14.23 -7.94
C GLU A 29 -8.72 13.06 -7.02
N ILE A 30 -7.79 12.51 -6.23
CA ILE A 30 -8.06 11.43 -5.29
C ILE A 30 -8.88 11.97 -4.12
N VAL A 31 -10.05 11.37 -3.88
CA VAL A 31 -10.94 11.71 -2.75
C VAL A 31 -10.64 10.88 -1.51
N ALA A 32 -10.21 9.63 -1.70
CA ALA A 32 -9.85 8.72 -0.62
C ALA A 32 -8.77 7.72 -1.09
N PHE A 33 -7.99 7.19 -0.15
CA PHE A 33 -7.05 6.11 -0.40
C PHE A 33 -6.92 5.17 0.80
N TYR A 34 -6.55 3.93 0.51
CA TYR A 34 -6.36 2.85 1.48
C TYR A 34 -5.05 2.13 1.17
N ILE A 35 -4.21 1.95 2.18
CA ILE A 35 -2.95 1.20 2.07
C ILE A 35 -3.21 -0.22 2.58
N GLY A 36 -2.79 -1.23 1.82
CA GLY A 36 -3.02 -2.63 2.19
C GLY A 36 -1.90 -3.55 1.75
N ARG A 37 -1.90 -4.76 2.32
CA ARG A 37 -1.10 -5.90 1.83
C ARG A 37 -1.96 -6.98 1.17
N THR A 38 -1.42 -7.68 0.18
CA THR A 38 -2.08 -8.82 -0.48
C THR A 38 -1.06 -9.72 -1.18
N ASN A 39 -1.42 -10.97 -1.42
CA ASN A 39 -0.72 -11.86 -2.36
C ASN A 39 -1.39 -11.90 -3.75
N ASP A 40 -2.59 -11.32 -3.87
CA ASP A 40 -3.36 -11.22 -5.11
C ASP A 40 -3.96 -9.82 -5.27
N ILE A 41 -3.32 -9.01 -6.11
CA ILE A 41 -3.73 -7.64 -6.44
C ILE A 41 -5.08 -7.61 -7.17
N THR A 42 -5.38 -8.64 -7.98
CA THR A 42 -6.64 -8.69 -8.74
C THR A 42 -7.83 -8.89 -7.80
N SER A 43 -7.66 -9.80 -6.83
CA SER A 43 -8.67 -10.03 -5.79
C SER A 43 -8.80 -8.83 -4.85
N ALA A 44 -7.69 -8.19 -4.47
CA ALA A 44 -7.70 -6.96 -3.68
C ALA A 44 -8.51 -5.84 -4.37
N LYS A 45 -8.26 -5.56 -5.66
CA LYS A 45 -9.02 -4.54 -6.41
C LYS A 45 -10.52 -4.80 -6.40
N LYS A 46 -10.93 -6.05 -6.58
CA LYS A 46 -12.35 -6.43 -6.53
C LYS A 46 -12.97 -6.25 -5.15
N ARG A 47 -12.23 -6.55 -4.07
CA ARG A 47 -12.71 -6.42 -2.68
C ARG A 47 -12.84 -4.96 -2.27
N CYS A 48 -11.83 -4.13 -2.55
CA CYS A 48 -11.86 -2.71 -2.20
C CYS A 48 -12.90 -1.93 -3.01
N GLY A 49 -13.24 -2.37 -4.23
CA GLY A 49 -14.16 -1.61 -5.09
C GLY A 49 -13.61 -0.23 -5.47
N CYS A 50 -12.29 -0.11 -5.51
CA CYS A 50 -11.58 1.12 -5.86
C CYS A 50 -11.45 1.32 -7.36
N ASP A 51 -11.25 2.56 -7.79
CA ASP A 51 -11.04 2.90 -9.20
C ASP A 51 -9.70 2.35 -9.68
N GLU A 52 -8.65 2.51 -8.86
CA GLU A 52 -7.29 2.13 -9.19
C GLU A 52 -6.54 1.54 -8.00
N ILE A 53 -5.61 0.62 -8.29
CA ILE A 53 -4.65 0.08 -7.33
C ILE A 53 -3.25 0.32 -7.88
N PHE A 54 -2.38 0.87 -7.04
CA PHE A 54 -0.95 0.96 -7.31
C PHE A 54 -0.20 0.03 -6.38
N THR A 55 0.56 -0.91 -6.95
CA THR A 55 1.47 -1.75 -6.19
C THR A 55 2.70 -0.93 -5.80
N LEU A 56 2.92 -0.73 -4.50
CA LEU A 56 3.99 0.11 -3.96
C LEU A 56 5.28 -0.68 -3.71
N TYR A 57 5.13 -1.90 -3.17
CA TYR A 57 6.23 -2.76 -2.75
C TYR A 57 5.93 -4.22 -3.07
N GLU A 58 6.96 -4.97 -3.45
CA GLU A 58 6.89 -6.41 -3.72
C GLU A 58 8.03 -7.13 -2.98
N THR A 59 7.71 -8.21 -2.27
CA THR A 59 8.66 -9.06 -1.55
C THR A 59 8.16 -10.50 -1.43
N ASP A 60 9.07 -11.45 -1.28
CA ASP A 60 8.77 -12.85 -0.92
C ASP A 60 8.76 -13.08 0.60
N ASN A 61 9.00 -12.04 1.40
CA ASN A 61 9.05 -12.10 2.86
C ASN A 61 7.84 -11.37 3.47
N ALA A 62 7.00 -12.09 4.21
CA ALA A 62 5.80 -11.53 4.82
C ALA A 62 6.11 -10.43 5.85
N ASP A 63 7.14 -10.62 6.70
CA ASP A 63 7.55 -9.63 7.70
C ASP A 63 7.96 -8.30 7.04
N ASN A 64 8.68 -8.36 5.92
CA ASN A 64 9.04 -7.14 5.18
C ASN A 64 7.81 -6.41 4.63
N ALA A 65 6.79 -7.14 4.16
CA ALA A 65 5.57 -6.54 3.68
C ALA A 65 4.78 -5.87 4.83
N ILE A 66 4.69 -6.54 5.98
CA ILE A 66 4.09 -6.01 7.21
C ILE A 66 4.82 -4.73 7.66
N ASP A 67 6.15 -4.77 7.76
CA ASP A 67 6.97 -3.62 8.16
C ASP A 67 6.75 -2.40 7.26
N VAL A 68 6.66 -2.61 5.93
CA VAL A 68 6.43 -1.52 4.97
C VAL A 68 5.01 -0.98 5.10
N GLU A 69 3.99 -1.83 5.19
CA GLU A 69 2.61 -1.43 5.34
C GLU A 69 2.39 -0.65 6.64
N ASP A 70 2.77 -1.22 7.79
CA ASP A 70 2.62 -0.60 9.11
C ASP A 70 3.30 0.76 9.15
N ALA A 71 4.50 0.87 8.57
CA ALA A 71 5.21 2.14 8.48
C ALA A 71 4.43 3.17 7.65
N LEU A 72 3.89 2.78 6.50
CA LEU A 72 3.13 3.68 5.63
C LEU A 72 1.79 4.09 6.26
N ILE A 73 1.03 3.14 6.80
CA ILE A 73 -0.23 3.42 7.52
C ILE A 73 0.05 4.40 8.66
N LYS A 74 1.08 4.16 9.47
CA LYS A 74 1.45 5.06 10.56
C LYS A 74 1.81 6.47 10.10
N ILE A 75 2.42 6.61 8.92
CA ILE A 75 2.76 7.92 8.34
C ILE A 75 1.51 8.64 7.85
N PHE A 76 0.56 7.92 7.25
CA PHE A 76 -0.62 8.49 6.60
C PHE A 76 -1.89 8.46 7.44
N SER A 77 -1.88 7.86 8.64
CA SER A 77 -3.05 7.71 9.51
C SER A 77 -3.73 9.03 9.89
N THR A 78 -2.98 10.14 9.88
CA THR A 78 -3.54 11.47 10.15
C THR A 78 -3.94 12.23 8.88
N HIS A 79 -3.79 11.63 7.71
CA HIS A 79 -4.09 12.28 6.43
C HIS A 79 -5.60 12.25 6.20
N PRO A 80 -6.25 13.38 5.85
CA PRO A 80 -7.72 13.47 5.77
C PRO A 80 -8.36 12.59 4.69
N LYS A 81 -7.56 12.15 3.71
CA LYS A 81 -7.98 11.22 2.64
C LYS A 81 -7.65 9.75 2.93
N CYS A 82 -6.97 9.44 4.03
CA CYS A 82 -6.60 8.07 4.37
C CYS A 82 -7.79 7.36 5.02
N ASP A 83 -8.21 6.24 4.44
CA ASP A 83 -9.34 5.43 4.91
C ASP A 83 -8.89 4.12 5.58
N ASN A 84 -7.66 4.12 6.13
CA ASN A 84 -7.11 3.02 6.93
C ASN A 84 -7.68 2.96 8.36
N ASP A 85 -8.67 3.79 8.69
CA ASP A 85 -9.38 3.78 9.97
C ASP A 85 -10.39 2.62 10.10
N PHE A 86 -10.65 1.88 9.01
CA PHE A 86 -11.38 0.61 9.07
C PHE A 86 -10.51 -0.47 9.71
N GLU A 87 -11.07 -1.12 10.74
CA GLU A 87 -10.44 -2.22 11.50
C GLU A 87 -9.59 -3.09 10.58
N ASP A 88 -8.32 -3.26 10.95
CA ASP A 88 -7.38 -4.21 10.36
C ASP A 88 -8.08 -5.56 10.20
N ASP A 89 -8.65 -5.82 9.03
CA ASP A 89 -8.72 -7.18 8.53
C ASP A 89 -7.25 -7.55 8.32
N GLU A 90 -6.63 -8.08 9.39
CA GLU A 90 -5.33 -8.72 9.37
C GLU A 90 -5.44 -9.90 8.40
N ASP A 91 -5.41 -9.59 7.10
CA ASP A 91 -5.46 -10.58 6.05
C ASP A 91 -4.18 -11.40 6.28
N LYS A 92 -4.39 -12.66 6.67
CA LYS A 92 -3.33 -13.60 7.00
C LYS A 92 -2.57 -13.88 5.73
N VAL A 93 -1.52 -13.10 5.52
CA VAL A 93 -0.57 -13.31 4.46
C VAL A 93 0.11 -14.65 4.72
N SER A 94 -0.09 -15.60 3.82
CA SER A 94 0.60 -16.89 3.86
C SER A 94 2.00 -16.76 3.28
N ASP A 95 3.00 -17.34 3.94
CA ASP A 95 4.42 -17.33 3.54
C ASP A 95 4.74 -17.99 2.19
N GLU A 96 3.75 -18.62 1.53
CA GLU A 96 3.96 -19.39 0.30
C GLU A 96 3.83 -18.58 -1.00
N TYR A 97 3.51 -17.28 -0.93
CA TYR A 97 3.28 -16.43 -2.11
C TYR A 97 4.02 -15.09 -2.07
N LEU A 98 4.20 -14.47 -3.24
CA LEU A 98 4.69 -13.08 -3.35
C LEU A 98 3.73 -12.14 -2.62
N ASN A 99 4.29 -11.28 -1.79
CA ASN A 99 3.58 -10.31 -0.98
C ASN A 99 3.75 -8.93 -1.57
N TYR A 100 2.63 -8.22 -1.66
CA TYR A 100 2.55 -6.88 -2.19
C TYR A 100 2.00 -5.94 -1.15
N VAL A 101 2.62 -4.78 -0.99
CA VAL A 101 1.97 -3.61 -0.38
C VAL A 101 1.45 -2.74 -1.51
N TYR A 102 0.20 -2.32 -1.41
CA TYR A 102 -0.50 -1.55 -2.42
C TYR A 102 -1.21 -0.36 -1.80
N VAL A 103 -1.59 0.60 -2.66
CA VAL A 103 -2.56 1.63 -2.33
C VAL A 103 -3.74 1.51 -3.29
N ALA A 104 -4.95 1.42 -2.74
CA ALA A 104 -6.20 1.59 -3.44
C ALA A 104 -6.62 3.06 -3.39
N VAL A 105 -7.09 3.60 -4.52
CA VAL A 105 -7.51 5.00 -4.61
C VAL A 105 -8.91 5.13 -5.22
N TRP A 106 -9.60 6.17 -4.79
CA TRP A 106 -10.91 6.59 -5.32
C TRP A 106 -10.81 8.03 -5.80
N TYR A 107 -11.43 8.32 -6.95
CA TYR A 107 -11.49 9.67 -7.55
C TYR A 107 -12.86 10.34 -7.32
#